data_AF-A0A7Y6AF26-F1
#
_entry.id   AF-A0A7Y6AF26-F1
#
_cell.length_a   1.000
_cell.length_b   1.000
_cell.length_c   1.000
_cell.angle_alpha   90.00
_cell.angle_beta   90.00
_cell.angle_gamma   90.00
#
_symmetry.space_group_name_H-M   'P 1'
#
loop_
_entity.id
_entity.type
_entity.pdbx_description
1 polymer ?
#
loop_
_entity_poly.entity_id
_entity_poly.type
_entity_poly.pdbx_seq_one_letter_code
_entity_poly.pdbx_strand_id
1 'polypeptide(L)'
;WQHPVEQPLGAEIAAWFRRQEGLRARDDAALLDTAFRLAPAVLQEQTGQPGAEDPEYVVLRQQRGMCRADRVDTVGAALAGASDGRLTAGAIVDAIAELLGEDRAELRDAVTGPLRSLVADGFLLFPDVPA
;
A
#
# COMPACT_ATOMS: atom_id res chain seq x y z
N TRP A 1 -17.16 0.07 -10.94
CA TRP A 1 -17.99 1.13 -10.34
C TRP A 1 -17.18 2.42 -10.32
N GLN A 2 -17.62 3.43 -11.08
CA GLN A 2 -16.99 4.76 -11.10
C GLN A 2 -17.72 5.63 -10.09
N HIS A 3 -17.20 5.73 -8.86
CA HIS A 3 -17.64 6.80 -7.96
C HIS A 3 -17.09 8.12 -8.51
N PRO A 4 -17.85 9.23 -8.45
CA PRO A 4 -17.30 10.53 -8.77
C PRO A 4 -16.14 10.83 -7.81
N VAL A 5 -15.00 11.26 -8.37
CA VAL A 5 -13.86 11.74 -7.61
C VAL A 5 -14.28 12.86 -6.67
N GLU A 6 -13.72 12.90 -5.46
CA GLU A 6 -13.99 13.95 -4.48
C GLU A 6 -13.41 15.27 -4.99
N GLN A 7 -14.25 16.32 -5.01
CA GLN A 7 -13.85 17.66 -5.40
C GLN A 7 -13.78 18.57 -4.16
N PRO A 8 -12.84 19.53 -4.10
CA PRO A 8 -11.88 19.91 -5.15
C PRO A 8 -10.58 19.07 -5.13
N LEU A 9 -10.03 18.77 -6.32
CA LEU A 9 -8.83 17.93 -6.47
C LEU A 9 -7.46 18.61 -6.24
N GLY A 10 -7.40 19.93 -6.03
CA GLY A 10 -6.13 20.67 -5.98
C GLY A 10 -5.14 20.14 -4.93
N ALA A 11 -5.63 19.83 -3.73
CA ALA A 11 -4.81 19.27 -2.66
C ALA A 11 -4.32 17.84 -2.99
N GLU A 12 -5.16 17.03 -3.63
CA GLU A 12 -4.80 15.68 -4.03
C GLU A 12 -3.74 15.67 -5.13
N ILE A 13 -3.84 16.57 -6.11
CA ILE A 13 -2.82 16.73 -7.16
C ILE A 13 -1.46 17.09 -6.54
N ALA A 14 -1.43 18.04 -5.60
CA ALA A 14 -0.21 18.41 -4.89
C ALA A 14 0.34 17.25 -4.05
N ALA A 15 -0.53 16.48 -3.39
CA ALA A 15 -0.13 15.28 -2.65
C ALA A 15 0.46 14.20 -3.58
N TRP A 16 -0.13 14.00 -4.76
CA TRP A 16 0.39 13.09 -5.77
C TRP A 16 1.81 13.46 -6.20
N PHE A 17 2.08 14.73 -6.53
CA PHE A 17 3.43 15.17 -6.89
C PHE A 17 4.45 14.92 -5.77
N ARG A 18 4.10 15.18 -4.51
CA ARG A 18 4.97 14.88 -3.36
C ARG A 18 5.30 13.39 -3.26
N ARG A 19 4.32 12.51 -3.50
CA ARG A 19 4.56 11.05 -3.51
C ARG A 19 5.48 10.65 -4.66
N GLN A 20 5.28 11.19 -5.86
CA GLN A 20 6.15 10.92 -7.02
C GLN A 20 7.59 11.39 -6.77
N GLU A 21 7.78 12.55 -6.17
CA GLU A 21 9.10 13.05 -5.78
C GLU A 21 9.76 12.15 -4.73
N GLY A 22 9.02 11.78 -3.68
CA GLY A 22 9.51 10.87 -2.65
C GLY A 22 9.92 9.49 -3.17
N LEU A 23 9.20 8.96 -4.17
CA LEU A 23 9.51 7.71 -4.85
C LEU A 23 10.75 7.81 -5.74
N ARG A 24 10.92 8.91 -6.49
CA ARG A 24 12.10 9.13 -7.34
C ARG A 24 13.39 9.26 -6.55
N ALA A 25 13.30 9.74 -5.32
CA ALA A 25 14.44 9.90 -4.42
C ALA A 25 14.88 8.58 -3.72
N ARG A 26 14.18 7.46 -3.93
CA ARG A 26 14.40 6.20 -3.21
C ARG A 26 14.52 5.00 -4.13
N ASP A 27 15.64 4.28 -4.01
CA ASP A 27 15.79 2.93 -4.52
C ASP A 27 14.97 1.92 -3.66
N ASP A 28 15.03 0.64 -4.02
CA ASP A 28 14.18 -0.39 -3.37
C ASP A 28 14.56 -0.61 -1.91
N ALA A 29 15.86 -0.54 -1.58
CA ALA A 29 16.34 -0.64 -0.21
C ALA A 29 15.82 0.52 0.65
N ALA A 30 15.93 1.77 0.15
CA ALA A 30 15.42 2.95 0.85
C ALA A 30 13.88 2.95 0.96
N LEU A 31 13.19 2.32 0.01
CA LEU A 31 11.74 2.14 0.07
C LEU A 31 11.36 1.15 1.19
N LEU A 32 12.05 0.01 1.27
CA LEU A 32 11.82 -0.99 2.32
C LEU A 32 12.19 -0.47 3.72
N ASP A 33 13.13 0.47 3.83
CA ASP A 33 13.49 1.12 5.10
C ASP A 33 12.51 2.23 5.54
N THR A 34 11.44 2.48 4.78
CA THR A 34 10.46 3.53 5.10
C THR A 34 9.28 2.98 5.89
N ALA A 35 8.90 3.67 6.97
CA ALA A 35 7.70 3.37 7.77
C ALA A 35 6.46 4.06 7.20
N PHE A 36 5.79 3.41 6.25
CA PHE A 36 4.59 3.95 5.60
C PHE A 36 3.36 3.91 6.50
N ARG A 37 2.42 4.80 6.20
CA ARG A 37 1.07 4.80 6.78
C ARG A 37 0.04 4.55 5.69
N LEU A 38 -0.95 3.70 5.98
CA LEU A 38 -2.14 3.55 5.14
C LEU A 38 -2.91 4.88 5.07
N ALA A 39 -3.27 5.30 3.86
CA ALA A 39 -4.07 6.49 3.66
C ALA A 39 -5.41 6.39 4.40
N PRO A 40 -5.93 7.53 4.91
CA PRO A 40 -7.22 7.53 5.57
C PRO A 40 -8.32 7.11 4.60
N ALA A 41 -9.33 6.41 5.11
CA ALA A 41 -10.50 5.97 4.34
C ALA A 41 -10.18 5.02 3.16
N VAL A 42 -9.18 4.15 3.31
CA VAL A 42 -9.04 2.94 2.49
C VAL A 42 -9.90 1.83 3.09
N LEU A 43 -10.72 1.19 2.26
CA LEU A 43 -11.48 -0.01 2.60
C LEU A 43 -10.88 -1.22 1.88
N GLN A 44 -10.93 -2.39 2.52
CA GLN A 44 -10.58 -3.66 1.91
C GLN A 44 -11.86 -4.44 1.59
N GLU A 45 -12.00 -4.83 0.33
CA GLU A 45 -13.03 -5.75 -0.14
C GLU A 45 -12.39 -7.11 -0.39
N GLN A 46 -13.03 -8.18 0.09
CA GLN A 46 -12.59 -9.55 -0.14
C GLN A 46 -13.71 -10.33 -0.81
N THR A 47 -13.39 -11.09 -1.86
CA THR A 47 -14.32 -11.97 -2.56
C THR A 47 -13.68 -13.35 -2.69
N GLY A 48 -14.44 -14.40 -2.36
CA GLY A 48 -13.98 -15.79 -2.45
C GLY A 48 -15.13 -16.76 -2.25
N GLN A 49 -14.87 -18.04 -2.50
CA GLN A 49 -15.84 -19.10 -2.22
C GLN A 49 -16.05 -19.25 -0.71
N PRO A 50 -17.29 -19.44 -0.23
CA PRO A 50 -17.53 -19.72 1.18
C PRO A 50 -16.75 -20.95 1.65
N GLY A 51 -15.93 -20.79 2.70
CA GLY A 51 -15.10 -21.86 3.27
C GLY A 51 -13.71 -22.04 2.63
N ALA A 52 -13.31 -21.19 1.68
CA ALA A 52 -11.93 -21.11 1.23
C ALA A 52 -11.02 -20.52 2.32
N GLU A 53 -9.76 -20.99 2.37
CA GLU A 53 -8.75 -20.50 3.31
C GLU A 53 -8.34 -19.06 2.99
N ASP A 54 -8.13 -18.77 1.71
CA ASP A 54 -7.81 -17.43 1.19
C ASP A 54 -8.90 -16.89 0.26
N PRO A 55 -9.09 -15.56 0.21
CA PRO A 55 -9.95 -14.92 -0.78
C PRO A 55 -9.36 -15.05 -2.19
N GLU A 56 -10.23 -15.17 -3.20
CA GLU A 56 -9.83 -15.18 -4.62
C GLU A 56 -9.40 -13.77 -5.09
N TYR A 57 -10.04 -12.74 -4.54
CA TYR A 57 -9.75 -11.34 -4.82
C TYR A 57 -9.69 -10.53 -3.53
N VAL A 58 -8.64 -9.74 -3.38
CA VAL A 58 -8.58 -8.63 -2.42
C VAL A 58 -8.46 -7.32 -3.18
N VAL A 59 -9.30 -6.35 -2.86
CA VAL A 59 -9.29 -5.02 -3.49
C VAL A 59 -9.20 -3.95 -2.41
N LEU A 60 -8.23 -3.06 -2.54
CA LEU A 60 -8.15 -1.83 -1.74
C LEU A 60 -8.90 -0.73 -2.45
N ARG A 61 -9.79 -0.02 -1.73
CA ARG A 61 -10.56 1.11 -2.26
C ARG A 61 -10.35 2.37 -1.44
N GLN A 62 -9.85 3.42 -2.08
CA GLN A 62 -9.95 4.76 -1.52
C GLN A 62 -11.40 5.24 -1.58
N GLN A 63 -11.91 5.76 -0.47
CA GLN A 63 -13.25 6.36 -0.40
C GLN A 63 -13.21 7.90 -0.57
N ARG A 64 -12.02 8.45 -0.80
CA ARG A 64 -11.75 9.89 -0.87
C ARG A 64 -10.79 10.23 -2.01
N GLY A 65 -10.71 11.51 -2.35
CA GLY A 65 -9.83 12.02 -3.41
C GLY A 65 -10.13 11.39 -4.77
N MET A 66 -9.16 10.66 -5.33
CA MET A 66 -9.30 10.02 -6.64
C MET A 66 -10.19 8.77 -6.62
N CYS A 67 -10.62 8.29 -5.44
CA CYS A 67 -11.49 7.13 -5.29
C CYS A 67 -10.97 5.88 -6.04
N ARG A 68 -9.64 5.67 -6.04
CA ARG A 68 -9.00 4.55 -6.75
C ARG A 68 -9.35 3.21 -6.11
N ALA A 69 -9.30 2.18 -6.93
CA ALA A 69 -9.39 0.80 -6.47
C ALA A 69 -8.30 -0.02 -7.15
N ASP A 70 -7.58 -0.81 -6.38
CA ASP A 70 -6.52 -1.68 -6.90
C ASP A 70 -6.64 -3.09 -6.32
N ARG A 71 -6.37 -4.10 -7.16
CA ARG A 71 -6.35 -5.49 -6.72
C ARG A 71 -4.97 -5.79 -6.15
N VAL A 72 -4.97 -6.34 -4.94
CA VAL A 72 -3.74 -6.77 -4.28
C VAL A 72 -3.80 -8.27 -4.03
N ASP A 73 -2.62 -8.88 -3.90
CA ASP A 73 -2.47 -10.21 -3.33
C ASP A 73 -2.51 -10.15 -1.79
N THR A 74 -2.41 -11.32 -1.16
CA THR A 74 -2.45 -11.46 0.30
C THR A 74 -1.33 -10.67 0.97
N VAL A 75 -0.13 -10.66 0.37
CA VAL A 75 1.05 -9.95 0.90
C VAL A 75 0.84 -8.43 0.85
N GLY A 76 0.38 -7.90 -0.29
CA GLY A 76 0.07 -6.49 -0.45
C GLY A 76 -1.04 -6.02 0.48
N ALA A 77 -2.09 -6.83 0.67
CA ALA A 77 -3.15 -6.55 1.64
C ALA A 77 -2.63 -6.54 3.09
N ALA A 78 -1.82 -7.53 3.47
CA ALA A 78 -1.22 -7.62 4.79
C ALA A 78 -0.26 -6.45 5.07
N LEU A 79 0.60 -6.10 4.10
CA LEU A 79 1.49 -4.95 4.17
C LEU A 79 0.69 -3.65 4.36
N ALA A 80 -0.36 -3.44 3.56
CA ALA A 80 -1.22 -2.27 3.67
C ALA A 80 -1.92 -2.18 5.04
N GLY A 81 -2.46 -3.30 5.54
CA GLY A 81 -3.13 -3.38 6.84
C GLY A 81 -2.20 -3.15 8.03
N ALA A 82 -0.93 -3.56 7.92
CA ALA A 82 0.07 -3.37 8.98
C ALA A 82 0.81 -2.01 8.91
N SER A 83 0.64 -1.25 7.83
CA SER A 83 1.32 0.04 7.63
C SER A 83 0.66 1.16 8.43
N ASP A 84 1.12 1.38 9.65
CA ASP A 84 0.62 2.44 10.55
C ASP A 84 1.63 3.57 10.82
N GLY A 85 2.79 3.50 10.17
CA GLY A 85 3.89 4.46 10.30
C GLY A 85 4.88 4.13 11.42
N ARG A 86 4.78 2.97 12.09
CA ARG A 86 5.71 2.56 13.15
C ARG A 86 6.79 1.60 12.69
N LEU A 87 6.41 0.62 11.87
CA LEU A 87 7.33 -0.38 11.32
C LEU A 87 7.69 -0.01 9.87
N THR A 88 8.94 -0.28 9.49
CA THR A 88 9.37 -0.16 8.10
C THR A 88 8.69 -1.21 7.23
N ALA A 89 8.50 -0.93 5.94
CA ALA A 89 7.92 -1.90 5.02
C ALA A 89 8.69 -3.22 5.02
N GLY A 90 10.03 -3.18 5.07
CA GLY A 90 10.88 -4.36 5.16
C GLY A 90 10.62 -5.18 6.43
N ALA A 91 10.42 -4.53 7.58
CA ALA A 91 10.11 -5.23 8.83
C ALA A 91 8.72 -5.90 8.79
N ILE A 92 7.73 -5.26 8.15
CA ILE A 92 6.41 -5.84 7.95
C ILE A 92 6.50 -7.05 7.00
N VAL A 93 7.22 -6.91 5.88
CA VAL A 93 7.41 -7.97 4.89
C VAL A 93 8.14 -9.17 5.49
N ASP A 94 9.17 -8.95 6.32
CA ASP A 94 9.85 -10.04 7.02
C ASP A 94 8.94 -10.83 7.94
N ALA A 95 8.04 -10.14 8.64
CA ALA A 95 7.07 -10.76 9.53
C ALA A 95 6.02 -11.56 8.73
N ILE A 96 5.61 -11.05 7.57
CA ILE A 96 4.72 -11.77 6.65
C ILE A 96 5.40 -13.03 6.11
N ALA A 97 6.65 -12.92 5.63
CA ALA A 97 7.42 -14.07 5.14
C ALA A 97 7.56 -15.16 6.23
N GLU A 98 7.83 -14.76 7.47
CA GLU A 98 7.89 -15.70 8.60
C GLU A 98 6.55 -16.39 8.87
N LEU A 99 5.44 -15.67 8.78
CA LEU A 99 4.10 -16.23 8.96
C LEU A 99 3.74 -17.24 7.85
N LEU A 100 4.14 -16.95 6.61
CA LEU A 100 3.86 -17.77 5.44
C LEU A 100 4.88 -18.91 5.25
N GLY A 101 6.01 -18.87 5.95
CA GLY A 101 7.12 -19.80 5.75
C GLY A 101 7.87 -19.59 4.43
N GLU A 102 7.85 -18.37 3.90
CA GLU A 102 8.52 -17.96 2.67
C GLU A 102 9.92 -17.37 2.92
N ASP A 103 10.76 -17.30 1.88
CA ASP A 103 12.06 -16.64 1.99
C ASP A 103 11.92 -15.12 2.06
N ARG A 104 12.57 -14.50 3.05
CA ARG A 104 12.47 -13.05 3.30
C ARG A 104 13.08 -12.22 2.16
N ALA A 105 14.17 -12.67 1.55
CA ALA A 105 14.82 -11.93 0.47
C ALA A 105 13.97 -12.00 -0.81
N GLU A 106 13.46 -13.19 -1.14
CA GLU A 106 12.55 -13.37 -2.28
C GLU A 106 11.28 -12.53 -2.14
N LEU A 107 10.66 -12.52 -0.95
CA LEU A 107 9.44 -11.74 -0.73
C LEU A 107 9.69 -10.22 -0.76
N ARG A 108 10.83 -9.76 -0.23
CA ARG A 108 11.23 -8.35 -0.34
C ARG A 108 11.42 -7.93 -1.79
N ASP A 109 12.08 -8.74 -2.60
CA ASP A 109 12.25 -8.42 -4.02
C ASP A 109 10.91 -8.38 -4.74
N ALA A 110 10.01 -9.34 -4.46
CA ALA A 110 8.69 -9.41 -5.06
C ALA A 110 7.78 -8.22 -4.71
N VAL A 111 7.88 -7.68 -3.49
CA VAL A 111 6.94 -6.67 -2.98
C VAL A 111 7.32 -5.23 -3.36
N THR A 112 8.55 -4.97 -3.78
CA THR A 112 9.03 -3.60 -4.08
C THR A 112 8.24 -2.94 -5.21
N GLY A 113 7.97 -3.65 -6.30
CA GLY A 113 7.14 -3.19 -7.41
C GLY A 113 5.71 -2.83 -6.96
N PRO A 114 4.95 -3.77 -6.37
CA PRO A 114 3.63 -3.49 -5.79
C PRO A 114 3.62 -2.36 -4.76
N LEU A 115 4.61 -2.29 -3.87
CA LEU A 115 4.75 -1.23 -2.89
C LEU A 115 4.89 0.15 -3.54
N ARG A 116 5.72 0.27 -4.58
CA ARG A 116 5.85 1.52 -5.37
C ARG A 116 4.51 1.94 -5.97
N SER A 117 3.75 0.99 -6.52
CA SER A 117 2.41 1.27 -7.08
C SER A 117 1.44 1.76 -6.01
N LEU A 118 1.38 1.11 -4.85
CA LEU A 118 0.52 1.51 -3.74
C LEU A 118 0.85 2.92 -3.23
N VAL A 119 2.14 3.29 -3.18
CA VAL A 119 2.57 4.65 -2.81
C VAL A 119 2.24 5.66 -3.91
N ALA A 120 2.51 5.33 -5.17
CA ALA A 120 2.24 6.21 -6.32
C ALA A 120 0.75 6.59 -6.39
N ASP A 121 -0.11 5.60 -6.13
CA ASP A 121 -1.57 5.73 -6.15
C ASP A 121 -2.16 6.30 -4.86
N GLY A 122 -1.32 6.46 -3.83
CA GLY A 122 -1.70 7.10 -2.57
C GLY A 122 -2.49 6.19 -1.64
N PHE A 123 -2.40 4.87 -1.79
CA PHE A 123 -2.86 3.93 -0.77
C PHE A 123 -1.91 3.93 0.43
N LEU A 124 -0.61 4.00 0.17
CA LEU A 124 0.42 4.15 1.20
C LEU A 124 1.04 5.55 1.12
N LEU A 125 1.24 6.15 2.28
CA LEU A 125 1.77 7.49 2.45
C LEU A 125 3.11 7.40 3.14
N PHE A 126 4.08 8.18 2.66
CA PHE A 126 5.32 8.41 3.41
C PHE A 126 4.97 8.94 4.81
N PRO A 127 5.75 8.58 5.85
CA PRO A 127 5.59 9.22 7.14
C PRO A 127 5.80 10.71 6.93
N ASP A 128 4.87 11.53 7.43
CA ASP A 128 5.05 12.98 7.38
C ASP A 128 6.38 13.30 8.06
N VAL A 129 7.28 13.99 7.36
CA VAL A 129 8.25 14.82 8.07
C VAL A 129 7.38 15.91 8.69
N PRO A 130 7.31 16.03 10.03
CA PRO A 130 6.59 17.14 10.62
C PRO A 130 7.15 18.44 10.03
N ALA A 131 6.24 19.37 9.71
CA ALA A 131 6.59 20.68 9.18
C ALA A 131 7.68 21.37 10.02
#